data_AF-A0A3R7ACK0-F1
#
_entry.id   AF-A0A3R7ACK0-F1
#
_cell.length_a   1.000
_cell.length_b   1.000
_cell.length_c   1.000
_cell.angle_alpha   90.00
_cell.angle_beta   90.00
_cell.angle_gamma   90.00
#
_symmetry.space_group_name_H-M   'P 1'
#
loop_
_entity.id
_entity.type
_entity.pdbx_description
1 polymer ?
#
loop_
_entity_poly.entity_id
_entity_poly.type
_entity_poly.pdbx_seq_one_letter_code
_entity_poly.pdbx_strand_id
1 'polypeptide(L)'
;MIVVDGTYTTMHLGPRPVEDFKETFRLNLTLAGYDPIAIDTVGAKIFGINPETLRFLKWDEEKELGTRDLAKIKTVGTSIEEAYFGKAAGIIEFVNTRMKKAKILDYGAYTGCLQQAAFIMQFSRMLKNKTVFVIVPQASAANLKEHLSGGETTVL
;
A
#
# COMPACT_ATOMS: atom_id res chain seq x y z
N MET A 1 7.34 24.52 3.17
CA MET A 1 8.44 23.55 3.26
C MET A 1 7.89 22.30 3.92
N ILE A 2 8.12 21.14 3.33
CA ILE A 2 7.63 19.83 3.78
C ILE A 2 8.86 18.97 4.02
N VAL A 3 8.85 18.23 5.13
CA VAL A 3 9.92 17.29 5.50
C VAL A 3 9.26 15.99 5.91
N VAL A 4 9.71 14.89 5.30
CA VAL A 4 9.28 13.53 5.60
C VAL A 4 10.45 12.81 6.25
N ASP A 5 10.29 12.44 7.52
CA ASP A 5 11.23 11.58 8.23
C ASP A 5 11.03 10.12 7.79
N GLY A 6 11.97 9.61 7.01
CA GLY A 6 12.09 8.20 6.64
C GLY A 6 13.24 7.52 7.36
N THR A 7 13.53 7.85 8.62
CA THR A 7 14.45 7.05 9.45
C THR A 7 13.99 5.59 9.48
N TYR A 8 12.68 5.40 9.62
CA TYR A 8 12.01 4.12 9.50
C TYR A 8 10.82 4.22 8.54
N THR A 9 10.58 3.16 7.78
CA THR A 9 9.32 2.96 7.05
C THR A 9 8.51 1.88 7.75
N THR A 10 7.20 2.05 7.83
CA THR A 10 6.27 1.09 8.42
C THR A 10 5.02 0.98 7.56
N MET A 11 4.33 -0.15 7.65
CA MET A 11 2.97 -0.29 7.13
C MET A 11 2.03 0.58 7.99
N HIS A 12 1.02 1.20 7.35
CA HIS A 12 -0.03 2.09 7.92
C HIS A 12 -0.80 1.63 9.19
N LEU A 13 -0.40 0.53 9.83
CA LEU A 13 -1.02 -0.07 11.02
C LEU A 13 -0.55 0.55 12.34
N GLY A 14 0.21 1.66 12.27
CA GLY A 14 0.74 2.38 13.43
C GLY A 14 1.93 1.67 14.09
N PRO A 15 2.60 2.31 15.07
CA PRO A 15 3.67 1.68 15.83
C PRO A 15 3.10 0.55 16.70
N ARG A 16 3.33 -0.69 16.29
CA ARG A 16 3.14 -1.89 17.13
C ARG A 16 4.32 -2.01 18.13
N PRO A 17 4.35 -2.96 19.08
CA PRO A 17 5.57 -3.27 19.87
C PRO A 17 6.70 -3.81 18.99
N VAL A 18 7.98 -3.56 19.30
CA VAL A 18 9.17 -3.88 18.45
C VAL A 18 9.25 -5.35 18.05
N GLU A 19 8.70 -6.24 18.86
CA GLU A 19 8.57 -7.67 18.57
C GLU A 19 7.60 -7.98 17.40
N ASP A 20 6.67 -7.06 17.10
CA ASP A 20 5.69 -7.07 16.00
C ASP A 20 6.19 -6.27 14.76
N PHE A 21 7.36 -5.60 14.79
CA PHE A 21 7.91 -4.72 13.72
C PHE A 21 8.43 -5.46 12.47
N LYS A 22 7.85 -6.60 12.10
CA LYS A 22 8.37 -7.40 10.97
C LYS A 22 8.28 -6.68 9.62
N GLU A 23 7.47 -5.64 9.53
CA GLU A 23 7.27 -4.80 8.34
C GLU A 23 7.78 -3.37 8.55
N THR A 24 8.57 -3.13 9.59
CA THR A 24 9.31 -1.88 9.75
C THR A 24 10.74 -2.06 9.30
N PHE A 25 11.20 -1.16 8.43
CA PHE A 25 12.56 -1.19 7.92
C PHE A 25 13.24 0.14 8.24
N ARG A 26 14.49 0.05 8.68
CA ARG A 26 15.34 1.24 8.82
C ARG A 26 15.75 1.70 7.42
N LEU A 27 15.32 2.90 7.04
CA LEU A 27 15.55 3.46 5.71
C LEU A 27 16.61 4.59 5.76
N ASN A 28 16.71 5.31 6.88
CA ASN A 28 17.65 6.44 7.09
C ASN A 28 17.64 7.46 5.94
N LEU A 29 16.45 7.77 5.43
CA LEU A 29 16.27 8.71 4.33
C LEU A 29 15.33 9.83 4.77
N THR A 30 15.71 11.08 4.51
CA THR A 30 14.80 12.23 4.69
C THR A 30 14.46 12.80 3.34
N LEU A 31 13.17 12.98 3.05
CA LEU A 31 12.72 13.73 1.88
C LEU A 31 12.34 15.13 2.32
N ALA A 32 12.76 16.13 1.56
CA ALA A 32 12.40 17.52 1.84
C ALA A 32 12.18 18.28 0.54
N GLY A 33 11.21 19.19 0.55
CA GLY A 33 10.85 19.98 -0.63
C GLY A 33 9.74 20.98 -0.36
N TYR A 34 9.33 21.68 -1.42
CA TYR A 34 8.23 22.65 -1.37
C TYR A 34 6.97 22.17 -2.10
N ASP A 35 7.13 21.25 -3.05
CA ASP A 35 6.03 20.63 -3.79
C ASP A 35 5.63 19.33 -3.07
N PRO A 36 4.43 19.24 -2.47
CA PRO A 36 3.95 18.05 -1.78
C PRO A 36 3.82 16.85 -2.71
N ILE A 37 3.37 17.08 -3.95
CA ILE A 37 3.08 16.01 -4.90
C ILE A 37 4.39 15.42 -5.41
N ALA A 38 5.40 16.26 -5.64
CA ALA A 38 6.74 15.80 -6.00
C ALA A 38 7.37 14.93 -4.90
N ILE A 39 7.21 15.31 -3.62
CA ILE A 39 7.73 14.53 -2.48
C ILE A 39 7.07 13.15 -2.43
N ASP A 40 5.74 13.08 -2.48
CA ASP A 40 5.03 11.81 -2.43
C ASP A 40 5.29 10.96 -3.68
N THR A 41 5.48 11.58 -4.84
CA THR A 41 5.84 10.92 -6.09
C THR A 41 7.22 10.25 -6.00
N VAL A 42 8.22 10.98 -5.49
CA VAL A 42 9.57 10.43 -5.25
C VAL A 42 9.51 9.34 -4.18
N GLY A 43 8.77 9.55 -3.09
CA GLY A 43 8.56 8.56 -2.04
C GLY A 43 7.95 7.26 -2.58
N ALA A 44 6.87 7.34 -3.36
CA ALA A 44 6.25 6.19 -4.00
C ALA A 44 7.25 5.43 -4.88
N LYS A 45 8.02 6.14 -5.71
CA LYS A 45 9.03 5.54 -6.57
C LYS A 45 10.13 4.82 -5.77
N ILE A 46 10.62 5.42 -4.69
CA ILE A 46 11.58 4.82 -3.75
C ILE A 46 11.05 3.52 -3.17
N PHE A 47 9.77 3.49 -2.82
CA PHE A 47 9.11 2.29 -2.28
C PHE A 47 8.81 1.20 -3.33
N GLY A 48 9.08 1.45 -4.61
CA GLY A 48 8.77 0.53 -5.71
C GLY A 48 7.33 0.61 -6.21
N ILE A 49 6.59 1.63 -5.78
CA ILE A 49 5.21 1.88 -6.20
C ILE A 49 5.24 2.77 -7.44
N ASN A 50 4.46 2.42 -8.46
CA ASN A 50 4.30 3.28 -9.64
C ASN A 50 3.43 4.50 -9.28
N PRO A 51 3.96 5.75 -9.29
CA PRO A 51 3.19 6.93 -8.91
C PRO A 51 1.94 7.15 -9.77
N GLU A 52 1.95 6.72 -11.04
CA GLU A 52 0.81 6.80 -11.96
C GLU A 52 -0.41 6.01 -11.47
N THR A 53 -0.20 5.00 -10.63
CA THR A 53 -1.28 4.17 -10.08
C THR A 53 -1.94 4.79 -8.85
N LEU A 54 -1.34 5.84 -8.28
CA LEU A 54 -1.81 6.50 -7.07
C LEU A 54 -2.82 7.60 -7.44
N ARG A 55 -4.11 7.26 -7.31
CA ARG A 55 -5.23 8.14 -7.68
C ARG A 55 -5.17 9.53 -7.02
N PHE A 56 -4.69 9.63 -5.78
CA PHE A 56 -4.62 10.90 -5.07
C PHE A 56 -3.57 11.84 -5.69
N LEU A 57 -2.41 11.34 -6.10
CA LEU A 57 -1.39 12.16 -6.79
C LEU A 57 -1.91 12.73 -8.11
N LYS A 58 -2.67 11.93 -8.86
CA LYS A 58 -3.33 12.41 -10.08
C LYS A 58 -4.33 13.53 -9.76
N TRP A 59 -5.19 13.32 -8.76
CA TRP A 59 -6.19 14.31 -8.38
C TRP A 59 -5.55 15.62 -7.92
N ASP A 60 -4.50 15.55 -7.11
CA ASP A 60 -3.82 16.74 -6.60
C ASP A 60 -3.06 17.51 -7.68
N GLU A 61 -2.45 16.80 -8.65
CA GLU A 61 -1.85 17.44 -9.84
C GLU A 61 -2.92 18.13 -10.70
N GLU A 62 -4.10 17.51 -10.90
CA GLU A 62 -5.25 18.13 -11.59
C GLU A 62 -5.79 19.37 -10.84
N LYS A 63 -5.44 19.54 -9.57
CA LYS A 63 -5.74 20.72 -8.75
C LYS A 63 -4.59 21.73 -8.69
N GLU A 64 -3.56 21.54 -9.50
CA GLU A 64 -2.40 22.43 -9.58
C GLU A 64 -1.63 22.56 -8.25
N LEU A 65 -1.68 21.52 -7.39
CA LEU A 65 -0.99 21.52 -6.09
C LEU A 65 0.47 21.11 -6.18
N GLY A 66 0.93 20.67 -7.35
CA GLY A 66 2.28 20.18 -7.59
C GLY A 66 2.36 19.31 -8.85
N THR A 67 3.46 18.61 -9.04
CA THR A 67 3.63 17.68 -10.17
C THR A 67 4.05 16.27 -9.74
N ARG A 68 3.52 15.26 -10.45
CA ARG A 68 3.94 13.85 -10.34
C ARG A 68 4.84 13.40 -11.48
N ASP A 69 5.17 14.31 -12.40
CA ASP A 69 6.05 14.04 -13.53
C ASP A 69 7.51 14.00 -13.06
N LEU A 70 8.07 12.80 -12.92
CA LEU A 70 9.45 12.57 -12.48
C LEU A 70 10.49 13.30 -13.35
N ALA A 71 10.20 13.57 -14.63
CA ALA A 71 11.13 14.30 -15.49
C ALA A 71 11.21 15.80 -15.13
N LYS A 72 10.19 16.34 -14.46
CA LYS A 72 10.14 17.74 -13.98
C LYS A 72 10.65 17.89 -12.55
N ILE A 73 10.82 16.78 -11.82
CA ILE A 73 11.26 16.78 -10.43
C ILE A 73 12.79 16.72 -10.39
N LYS A 74 13.41 17.78 -9.87
CA LYS A 74 14.86 17.81 -9.61
C LYS A 74 15.15 17.35 -8.19
N THR A 75 15.87 16.24 -8.06
CA THR A 75 16.41 15.77 -6.78
C THR A 75 17.80 16.35 -6.51
N VAL A 76 18.13 16.51 -5.23
CA VAL A 76 19.45 16.98 -4.76
C VAL A 76 19.89 16.07 -3.62
N GLY A 77 21.16 15.66 -3.61
CA GLY A 77 21.68 14.66 -2.67
C GLY A 77 21.61 13.26 -3.26
N THR A 78 21.13 12.29 -2.47
CA THR A 78 20.96 10.88 -2.88
C THR A 78 20.00 10.77 -4.07
N SER A 79 20.37 10.00 -5.08
CA SER A 79 19.51 9.79 -6.25
C SER A 79 18.34 8.85 -5.92
N ILE A 80 17.30 8.85 -6.76
CA ILE A 80 16.14 7.96 -6.56
C ILE A 80 16.56 6.49 -6.68
N GLU A 81 17.50 6.20 -7.58
CA GLU A 81 18.04 4.87 -7.82
C GLU A 81 18.84 4.36 -6.62
N GLU A 82 19.67 5.23 -6.01
CA GLU A 82 20.42 4.88 -4.80
C GLU A 82 19.50 4.72 -3.59
N ALA A 83 18.46 5.56 -3.47
CA ALA A 83 17.48 5.49 -2.41
C ALA A 83 16.45 4.35 -2.60
N TYR A 84 16.45 3.65 -3.74
CA TYR A 84 15.42 2.69 -4.08
C TYR A 84 15.35 1.52 -3.09
N PHE A 85 14.21 1.39 -2.42
CA PHE A 85 13.96 0.35 -1.43
C PHE A 85 13.21 -0.84 -2.03
N GLY A 86 12.17 -0.58 -2.83
CA GLY A 86 11.45 -1.59 -3.63
C GLY A 86 10.78 -2.73 -2.86
N LYS A 87 10.71 -2.67 -1.53
CA LYS A 87 10.16 -3.73 -0.66
C LYS A 87 8.91 -3.28 0.10
N ALA A 88 8.23 -2.22 -0.35
CA ALA A 88 6.96 -1.86 0.25
C ALA A 88 5.91 -2.93 -0.08
N ALA A 89 5.30 -3.50 0.96
CA ALA A 89 4.18 -4.41 0.81
C ALA A 89 2.86 -3.66 1.04
N GLY A 90 1.90 -3.89 0.17
CA GLY A 90 0.52 -3.44 0.38
C GLY A 90 -0.18 -4.27 1.47
N ILE A 91 -1.24 -3.74 2.08
CA ILE A 91 -2.00 -4.46 3.11
C ILE A 91 -2.61 -5.77 2.60
N ILE A 92 -3.00 -5.82 1.33
CA ILE A 92 -3.56 -7.02 0.69
C ILE A 92 -2.50 -8.11 0.57
N GLU A 93 -1.34 -7.76 0.01
CA GLU A 93 -0.20 -8.67 -0.11
C GLU A 93 0.22 -9.18 1.27
N PHE A 94 0.27 -8.27 2.25
CA PHE A 94 0.57 -8.60 3.63
C PHE A 94 -0.39 -9.64 4.20
N VAL A 95 -1.70 -9.40 4.10
CA VAL A 95 -2.72 -10.34 4.57
C VAL A 95 -2.60 -11.67 3.86
N ASN A 96 -2.50 -11.67 2.53
CA ASN A 96 -2.44 -12.89 1.73
C ASN A 96 -1.20 -13.74 2.01
N THR A 97 -0.08 -13.09 2.34
CA THR A 97 1.19 -13.79 2.62
C THR A 97 1.26 -14.31 4.05
N ARG A 98 0.68 -13.59 5.03
CA ARG A 98 0.86 -13.89 6.46
C ARG A 98 -0.34 -14.58 7.09
N MET A 99 -1.54 -14.40 6.56
CA MET A 99 -2.75 -14.95 7.16
C MET A 99 -3.13 -16.29 6.58
N LYS A 100 -3.03 -17.33 7.41
CA LYS A 100 -3.34 -18.71 7.02
C LYS A 100 -4.83 -18.95 6.73
N LYS A 101 -5.71 -18.17 7.37
CA LYS A 101 -7.17 -18.36 7.33
C LYS A 101 -7.93 -17.29 6.56
N ALA A 102 -7.25 -16.26 6.06
CA ALA A 102 -7.86 -15.16 5.33
C ALA A 102 -7.13 -14.94 4.01
N LYS A 103 -7.87 -14.81 2.92
CA LYS A 103 -7.37 -14.38 1.61
C LYS A 103 -8.21 -13.21 1.14
N ILE A 104 -7.60 -12.16 0.63
CA ILE A 104 -8.25 -10.99 0.07
C ILE A 104 -8.03 -10.99 -1.44
N LEU A 105 -9.13 -10.82 -2.18
CA LEU A 105 -9.13 -10.57 -3.62
C LEU A 105 -9.55 -9.11 -3.85
N ASP A 106 -8.65 -8.30 -4.41
CA ASP A 106 -8.90 -6.89 -4.69
C ASP A 106 -9.31 -6.67 -6.15
N TYR A 107 -10.50 -6.13 -6.35
CA TYR A 107 -11.06 -5.75 -7.65
C TYR A 107 -11.29 -4.24 -7.73
N GLY A 108 -10.25 -3.46 -7.41
CA GLY A 108 -10.24 -2.00 -7.57
C GLY A 108 -10.79 -1.24 -6.38
N ALA A 109 -10.65 -1.81 -5.18
CA ALA A 109 -11.12 -1.26 -3.93
C ALA A 109 -10.74 0.22 -3.73
N TYR A 110 -11.68 1.01 -3.21
CA TYR A 110 -11.37 2.36 -2.73
C TYR A 110 -10.66 2.31 -1.37
N THR A 111 -10.09 3.43 -0.93
CA THR A 111 -9.36 3.53 0.34
C THR A 111 -10.19 3.05 1.54
N GLY A 112 -11.51 3.29 1.55
CA GLY A 112 -12.41 2.78 2.59
C GLY A 112 -12.51 1.25 2.62
N CYS A 113 -12.57 0.60 1.46
CA CYS A 113 -12.58 -0.87 1.37
C CYS A 113 -11.23 -1.48 1.77
N LEU A 114 -10.12 -0.79 1.50
CA LEU A 114 -8.79 -1.23 1.95
C LEU A 114 -8.65 -1.23 3.49
N GLN A 115 -9.38 -0.36 4.21
CA GLN A 115 -9.41 -0.41 5.67
C GLN A 115 -10.01 -1.73 6.20
N GLN A 116 -10.91 -2.37 5.45
CA GLN A 116 -11.43 -3.68 5.81
C GLN A 116 -10.33 -4.74 5.83
N ALA A 117 -9.27 -4.59 5.02
CA ALA A 117 -8.12 -5.50 5.07
C ALA A 117 -7.41 -5.47 6.43
N ALA A 118 -7.32 -4.30 7.07
CA ALA A 118 -6.76 -4.17 8.42
C ALA A 118 -7.65 -4.86 9.47
N PHE A 119 -8.98 -4.75 9.34
CA PHE A 119 -9.92 -5.48 10.20
C PHE A 119 -9.85 -6.99 9.99
N ILE A 120 -9.85 -7.45 8.73
CA ILE A 120 -9.68 -8.85 8.37
C ILE A 120 -8.38 -9.39 8.97
N MET A 121 -7.30 -8.63 8.87
CA MET A 121 -6.03 -8.97 9.50
C MET A 121 -6.22 -9.19 11.01
N GLN A 122 -6.78 -8.20 11.72
CA GLN A 122 -6.95 -8.24 13.18
C GLN A 122 -7.81 -9.43 13.64
N PHE A 123 -8.88 -9.74 12.90
CA PHE A 123 -9.86 -10.76 13.30
C PHE A 123 -9.67 -12.12 12.61
N SER A 124 -8.71 -12.25 11.69
CA SER A 124 -8.48 -13.50 10.95
C SER A 124 -8.19 -14.70 11.86
N ARG A 125 -7.61 -14.47 13.03
CA ARG A 125 -7.35 -15.50 14.05
C ARG A 125 -8.63 -16.14 14.61
N MET A 126 -9.74 -15.39 14.61
CA MET A 126 -11.05 -15.85 15.10
C MET A 126 -11.82 -16.66 14.06
N LEU A 127 -11.37 -16.68 12.80
CA LEU A 127 -12.00 -17.48 11.75
C LEU A 127 -11.86 -18.97 12.05
N LYS A 128 -12.97 -19.71 11.91
CA LYS A 128 -12.98 -21.17 12.08
C LYS A 128 -12.38 -21.87 10.86
N ASN A 129 -12.80 -21.44 9.67
CA ASN A 129 -12.40 -22.00 8.38
C ASN A 129 -11.61 -20.97 7.57
N LYS A 130 -11.04 -21.40 6.44
CA LYS A 130 -10.43 -20.49 5.47
C LYS A 130 -11.53 -19.65 4.81
N THR A 131 -11.38 -18.33 4.86
CA THR A 131 -12.34 -17.37 4.33
C THR A 131 -11.68 -16.51 3.26
N VAL A 132 -12.35 -16.35 2.13
CA VAL A 132 -11.95 -15.47 1.03
C VAL A 132 -12.83 -14.23 1.08
N PHE A 133 -12.20 -13.08 1.26
CA PHE A 133 -12.83 -11.77 1.23
C PHE A 133 -12.61 -11.15 -0.13
N VAL A 134 -13.69 -10.73 -0.78
CA VAL A 134 -13.64 -10.04 -2.06
C VAL A 134 -13.94 -8.58 -1.77
N ILE A 135 -13.02 -7.68 -2.14
CA ILE A 135 -13.23 -6.24 -2.00
C ILE A 135 -13.41 -5.62 -3.38
N VAL A 136 -14.55 -4.93 -3.55
CA VAL A 136 -15.11 -4.44 -4.82
C VAL A 136 -14.86 -2.93 -4.99
N PRO A 137 -15.01 -2.36 -6.20
CA PRO A 137 -16.29 -2.33 -6.92
C PRO A 137 -16.38 -3.17 -8.20
N GLN A 138 -15.30 -3.77 -8.71
CA GLN A 138 -15.28 -4.37 -10.07
C GLN A 138 -15.36 -5.91 -10.10
N ALA A 139 -15.79 -6.55 -9.02
CA ALA A 139 -15.88 -8.02 -9.01
C ALA A 139 -17.04 -8.50 -9.90
N SER A 140 -16.75 -9.47 -10.79
CA SER A 140 -17.75 -10.15 -11.60
C SER A 140 -17.84 -11.63 -11.22
N ALA A 141 -18.99 -12.25 -11.44
CA ALA A 141 -19.20 -13.68 -11.15
C ALA A 141 -18.26 -14.60 -11.95
N ALA A 142 -17.77 -14.15 -13.12
CA ALA A 142 -16.81 -14.89 -13.93
C ALA A 142 -15.42 -14.91 -13.27
N ASN A 143 -14.92 -13.74 -12.85
CA ASN A 143 -13.57 -13.58 -12.28
C ASN A 143 -13.43 -14.28 -10.91
N LEU A 144 -14.54 -14.37 -10.16
CA LEU A 144 -14.57 -15.04 -8.86
C LEU A 144 -14.42 -16.56 -8.97
N LYS A 145 -15.00 -17.19 -10.00
CA LYS A 145 -14.95 -18.65 -10.17
C LYS A 145 -13.54 -19.18 -10.42
N GLU A 146 -12.64 -18.37 -10.97
CA GLU A 146 -11.25 -18.75 -11.23
C GLU A 146 -10.40 -18.83 -9.94
N HIS A 147 -10.80 -18.12 -8.89
CA HIS A 147 -9.98 -17.92 -7.69
C HIS A 147 -10.53 -18.59 -6.42
N LEU A 148 -11.72 -19.18 -6.51
CA LEU A 148 -12.43 -19.86 -5.42
C LEU A 148 -12.32 -21.38 -5.57
N SER A 149 -11.95 -22.06 -4.48
CA SER A 149 -11.94 -23.51 -4.41
C SER A 149 -13.14 -24.03 -3.60
N GLY A 150 -13.60 -25.25 -3.93
CA GLY A 150 -14.72 -25.87 -3.21
C GLY A 150 -14.38 -26.07 -1.73
N GLY A 151 -15.15 -25.44 -0.84
CA GLY A 151 -14.97 -25.53 0.62
C GLY A 151 -14.58 -24.23 1.33
N GLU A 152 -14.32 -23.15 0.60
CA GLU A 152 -14.01 -21.83 1.17
C GLU A 152 -15.26 -20.99 1.43
N THR A 153 -15.33 -20.31 2.58
CA THR A 153 -16.39 -19.32 2.84
C THR A 153 -16.04 -18.03 2.10
N THR A 154 -16.92 -17.56 1.21
CA THR A 154 -16.71 -16.31 0.46
C THR A 154 -17.53 -15.18 1.08
N VAL A 155 -16.89 -14.04 1.32
CA VAL A 155 -17.52 -12.80 1.80
C VAL A 155 -17.33 -11.75 0.71
N LEU A 156 -18.45 -11.14 0.27
CA LEU A 156 -18.52 -10.09 -0.75
C LEU A 156 -18.73 -8.72 -0.08
#